data_AF-A0A9N9MSH8-F1
#
_entry.id   AF-A0A9N9MSH8-F1
#
_cell.length_a   1.000
_cell.length_b   1.000
_cell.length_c   1.000
_cell.angle_alpha   90.00
_cell.angle_beta   90.00
_cell.angle_gamma   90.00
#
_symmetry.space_group_name_H-M   'P 1'
#
loop_
_entity.id
_entity.type
_entity.pdbx_description
1 polymer ?
#
loop_
_entity_poly.entity_id
_entity_poly.type
_entity_poly.pdbx_seq_one_letter_code
_entity_poly.pdbx_strand_id
1 'polypeptide(L)'
;MLNSFRPKSNCEEEARFLQDRIQLVEKHLADLCDVFGQYARKTARIRDKGDEVSKTVLAFSANENINKSLSVGLESFADSISTLSDYGDARTQSLELKVVGEFSRYEDVCKKVKEEIKDIFAARDKEVQRKRQLDRIRDRNPRNRQQIMQAETELVKATAELSKTVHNIEEKATTFERQKLHDLKSILLDFISIEMGYHARALEEMTKAYSLVDAIDEESDLEDFQSARGKLDLEFKKSLRLPGTIHRHSPSSLFRSSQSLGAIFSNSQNKSSRSREKLNKSEENLDSIRRSISETEEDASQSEEHSIDSDDESNDNIKSPVVVRRSAKKM
;
A
#
# COMPACT_ATOMS: atom_id res chain seq x y z
N MET A 1 -53.85 19.48 -24.35
CA MET A 1 -52.68 18.60 -24.45
C MET A 1 -52.83 17.53 -23.38
N LEU A 2 -53.03 16.28 -23.81
CA LEU A 2 -53.26 15.13 -22.94
C LEU A 2 -51.93 14.79 -22.25
N ASN A 3 -51.82 15.08 -20.96
CA ASN A 3 -50.76 14.50 -20.13
C ASN A 3 -50.97 12.99 -20.13
N SER A 4 -50.02 12.27 -20.73
CA SER A 4 -49.99 10.82 -20.71
C SER A 4 -49.99 10.35 -19.26
N PHE A 5 -51.09 9.72 -18.84
CA PHE A 5 -51.07 8.88 -17.66
C PHE A 5 -50.07 7.75 -17.93
N ARG A 6 -48.82 7.93 -17.51
CA ARG A 6 -47.85 6.83 -17.38
C ARG A 6 -48.54 5.76 -16.51
N PRO A 7 -48.53 4.49 -16.92
CA PRO A 7 -49.22 3.45 -16.17
C PRO A 7 -48.63 3.37 -14.76
N LYS A 8 -49.51 3.38 -13.75
CA LYS A 8 -49.22 3.41 -12.31
C LYS A 8 -48.37 2.22 -11.80
N SER A 9 -48.09 1.24 -12.65
CA SER A 9 -47.20 0.10 -12.40
C SER A 9 -45.71 0.42 -12.63
N ASN A 10 -45.38 1.47 -13.39
CA ASN A 10 -43.99 1.77 -13.75
C ASN A 10 -43.15 2.33 -12.59
N CYS A 11 -43.78 2.97 -11.59
CA CYS A 11 -43.04 3.61 -10.50
C CYS A 11 -42.38 2.61 -9.55
N GLU A 12 -43.06 1.51 -9.22
CA GLU A 12 -42.49 0.46 -8.36
C GLU A 12 -41.36 -0.28 -9.10
N GLU A 13 -41.51 -0.50 -10.40
CA GLU A 13 -40.48 -1.08 -11.27
C GLU A 13 -39.25 -0.16 -11.36
N GLU A 14 -39.45 1.14 -11.53
CA GLU A 14 -38.39 2.15 -11.56
C GLU A 14 -37.67 2.29 -10.21
N ALA A 15 -38.41 2.28 -9.10
CA ALA A 15 -37.85 2.29 -7.75
C ALA A 15 -37.04 1.01 -7.46
N ARG A 16 -37.54 -0.16 -7.87
CA ARG A 16 -36.80 -1.43 -7.77
C ARG A 16 -35.53 -1.42 -8.62
N PHE A 17 -35.63 -0.97 -9.87
CA PHE A 17 -34.48 -0.83 -10.75
C PHE A 17 -33.40 0.06 -10.12
N LEU A 18 -33.77 1.22 -9.58
CA LEU A 18 -32.81 2.09 -8.91
C LEU A 18 -32.24 1.45 -7.63
N GLN A 19 -33.06 0.74 -6.87
CA GLN A 19 -32.61 0.03 -5.68
C GLN A 19 -31.56 -1.05 -6.01
N ASP A 20 -31.78 -1.84 -7.05
CA ASP A 20 -30.85 -2.87 -7.52
C ASP A 20 -29.56 -2.23 -8.02
N ARG A 21 -29.67 -1.11 -8.74
CA ARG A 21 -28.52 -0.30 -9.18
C ARG A 21 -27.69 0.20 -8.01
N ILE A 22 -28.30 0.72 -6.96
CA ILE A 22 -27.55 1.21 -5.78
C ILE A 22 -26.90 0.05 -5.03
N GLN A 23 -27.56 -1.09 -4.88
CA GLN A 23 -26.95 -2.27 -4.24
C GLN A 23 -25.72 -2.75 -5.01
N LEU A 24 -25.80 -2.78 -6.34
CA LEU A 24 -24.67 -3.13 -7.20
C LEU A 24 -23.50 -2.15 -7.01
N VAL A 25 -23.79 -0.84 -7.01
CA VAL A 25 -22.77 0.20 -6.83
C VAL A 25 -22.15 0.13 -5.45
N GLU A 26 -22.96 0.04 -4.40
CA GLU A 26 -22.48 -0.06 -3.01
C GLU A 26 -21.56 -1.27 -2.83
N LYS A 27 -21.94 -2.44 -3.34
CA LYS A 27 -21.11 -3.64 -3.28
C LYS A 27 -19.75 -3.41 -3.95
N HIS A 28 -19.75 -3.01 -5.22
CA HIS A 28 -18.50 -2.88 -5.96
C HIS A 28 -17.61 -1.75 -5.44
N LEU A 29 -18.18 -0.64 -4.96
CA LEU A 29 -17.39 0.44 -4.38
C LEU A 29 -16.85 0.08 -3.00
N ALA A 30 -17.55 -0.75 -2.23
CA ALA A 30 -17.02 -1.33 -1.00
C ALA A 30 -15.83 -2.27 -1.30
N ASP A 31 -15.97 -3.15 -2.30
CA ASP A 31 -14.89 -4.04 -2.75
C ASP A 31 -13.66 -3.24 -3.22
N LEU A 32 -13.87 -2.19 -4.02
CA LEU A 32 -12.79 -1.29 -4.44
C LEU A 32 -12.16 -0.57 -3.25
N CYS A 33 -12.96 -0.05 -2.31
CA CYS A 33 -12.46 0.60 -1.11
C CYS A 33 -11.54 -0.33 -0.31
N ASP A 34 -11.92 -1.60 -0.15
CA ASP A 34 -11.11 -2.57 0.56
C ASP A 34 -9.80 -2.87 -0.16
N VAL A 35 -9.85 -3.16 -1.47
CA VAL A 35 -8.66 -3.47 -2.28
C VAL A 35 -7.68 -2.29 -2.31
N PHE A 36 -8.16 -1.06 -2.54
CA PHE A 36 -7.32 0.13 -2.51
C PHE A 36 -6.80 0.43 -1.09
N GLY A 37 -7.59 0.14 -0.06
CA GLY A 37 -7.15 0.24 1.33
C GLY A 37 -6.01 -0.73 1.64
N GLN A 38 -6.09 -1.98 1.17
CA GLN A 38 -5.01 -2.95 1.27
C GLN A 38 -3.77 -2.50 0.51
N TYR A 39 -3.95 -1.98 -0.71
CA TYR A 39 -2.86 -1.43 -1.52
C TYR A 39 -2.11 -0.31 -0.78
N ALA A 40 -2.83 0.68 -0.25
CA ALA A 40 -2.25 1.80 0.50
C ALA A 40 -1.47 1.33 1.75
N ARG A 41 -2.00 0.32 2.47
CA ARG A 41 -1.28 -0.28 3.61
C ARG A 41 -0.01 -1.00 3.17
N LYS A 42 0.01 -1.66 2.00
CA LYS A 42 1.22 -2.31 1.47
C LYS A 42 2.25 -1.28 1.01
N THR A 43 1.84 -0.17 0.40
CA THR A 43 2.75 0.92 0.03
C THR A 43 3.37 1.58 1.27
N ALA A 44 2.62 1.73 2.37
CA ALA A 44 3.14 2.22 3.65
C ALA A 44 4.25 1.29 4.20
N ARG A 45 4.05 -0.04 4.14
CA ARG A 45 5.06 -1.01 4.58
C ARG A 45 6.33 -0.96 3.74
N ILE A 46 6.24 -0.66 2.44
CA ILE A 46 7.42 -0.49 1.58
C ILE A 46 8.23 0.73 2.02
N ARG A 47 7.56 1.86 2.33
CA ARG A 47 8.22 3.04 2.92
C ARG A 47 8.95 2.66 4.21
N ASP A 48 8.28 1.99 5.15
CA ASP A 48 8.89 1.61 6.45
C ASP A 48 10.17 0.77 6.26
N LYS A 49 10.18 -0.10 5.25
CA LYS A 49 11.36 -0.89 4.90
C LYS A 49 12.44 -0.08 4.21
N GLY A 50 12.07 0.94 3.43
CA GLY A 50 13.01 1.93 2.90
C GLY A 50 13.75 2.66 4.03
N ASP A 51 13.03 3.15 5.05
CA ASP A 51 13.62 3.80 6.22
C ASP A 51 14.57 2.89 6.99
N GLU A 52 14.20 1.61 7.16
CA GLU A 52 15.04 0.60 7.81
C GLU A 52 16.34 0.34 7.04
N VAL A 53 16.26 0.25 5.71
CA VAL A 53 17.43 0.09 4.83
C VAL A 53 18.33 1.31 4.94
N SER A 54 17.78 2.52 4.79
CA SER A 54 18.54 3.77 4.90
C SER A 54 19.29 3.84 6.24
N LYS A 55 18.58 3.62 7.35
CA LYS A 55 19.18 3.65 8.70
C LYS A 55 20.29 2.63 8.89
N THR A 56 20.11 1.40 8.38
CA THR A 56 21.09 0.32 8.53
C THR A 56 22.35 0.61 7.71
N VAL A 57 22.20 1.11 6.48
CA VAL A 57 23.33 1.47 5.63
C VAL A 57 24.07 2.68 6.19
N LEU A 58 23.37 3.70 6.67
CA LEU A 58 23.98 4.87 7.30
C LEU A 58 24.80 4.49 8.55
N ALA A 59 24.31 3.55 9.36
CA ALA A 59 25.06 3.03 10.49
C ALA A 59 26.36 2.34 10.04
N PHE A 60 26.33 1.56 8.95
CA PHE A 60 27.55 0.96 8.42
C PHE A 60 28.53 2.02 7.92
N SER A 61 28.05 3.01 7.16
CA SER A 61 28.86 4.14 6.69
C SER A 61 29.59 4.84 7.85
N ALA A 62 28.88 5.15 8.94
CA ALA A 62 29.44 5.83 10.11
C ALA A 62 30.48 5.00 10.89
N ASN A 63 30.41 3.67 10.76
CA ASN A 63 31.35 2.74 11.39
C ASN A 63 32.52 2.35 10.48
N GLU A 64 32.41 2.59 9.18
CA GLU A 64 33.48 2.37 8.21
C GLU A 64 34.52 3.50 8.29
N ASN A 65 35.67 3.20 8.89
CA ASN A 65 36.73 4.16 9.14
C ASN A 65 37.98 3.92 8.27
N ILE A 66 37.98 2.84 7.50
CA ILE A 66 39.12 2.46 6.65
C ILE A 66 38.79 2.85 5.21
N ASN A 67 37.68 2.31 4.69
CA ASN A 67 37.29 2.47 3.29
C ASN A 67 36.48 3.76 3.14
N LYS A 68 37.17 4.88 2.91
CA LYS A 68 36.56 6.22 2.91
C LYS A 68 35.63 6.42 1.72
N SER A 69 35.99 5.93 0.54
CA SER A 69 35.15 6.06 -0.65
C SER A 69 33.85 5.28 -0.48
N LEU A 70 33.94 4.03 0.00
CA LEU A 70 32.79 3.21 0.38
C LEU A 70 31.92 3.90 1.43
N SER A 71 32.51 4.44 2.51
CA SER A 71 31.76 5.14 3.56
C SER A 71 30.91 6.28 2.99
N VAL A 72 31.49 7.13 2.12
CA VAL A 72 30.78 8.23 1.46
C VAL A 72 29.70 7.72 0.49
N GLY A 73 29.98 6.66 -0.27
CA GLY A 73 29.01 6.04 -1.17
C GLY A 73 27.80 5.45 -0.43
N LEU A 74 28.04 4.81 0.71
CA LEU A 74 26.99 4.27 1.59
C LEU A 74 26.16 5.38 2.24
N GLU A 75 26.79 6.45 2.72
CA GLU A 75 26.08 7.62 3.26
C GLU A 75 25.14 8.22 2.20
N SER A 76 25.68 8.45 1.00
CA SER A 76 24.93 9.00 -0.14
C SER A 76 23.76 8.10 -0.57
N PHE A 77 23.97 6.78 -0.60
CA PHE A 77 22.91 5.81 -0.88
C PHE A 77 21.81 5.85 0.18
N ALA A 78 22.20 5.89 1.46
CA ALA A 78 21.26 5.97 2.57
C ALA A 78 20.39 7.24 2.49
N ASP A 79 21.00 8.38 2.14
CA ASP A 79 20.29 9.65 1.94
C ASP A 79 19.28 9.58 0.78
N SER A 80 19.66 8.99 -0.35
CA SER A 80 18.74 8.80 -1.48
C SER A 80 17.58 7.87 -1.14
N ILE A 81 17.81 6.78 -0.41
CA ILE A 81 16.74 5.87 0.03
C ILE A 81 15.85 6.53 1.09
N SER A 82 16.41 7.35 1.98
CA SER A 82 15.61 8.16 2.93
C SER A 82 14.68 9.11 2.17
N THR A 83 15.23 9.85 1.21
CA THR A 83 14.45 10.79 0.37
C THR A 83 13.37 10.05 -0.43
N LEU A 84 13.68 8.88 -0.96
CA LEU A 84 12.70 8.03 -1.64
C LEU A 84 11.57 7.58 -0.71
N SER A 85 11.88 7.30 0.55
CA SER A 85 10.91 6.92 1.57
C SER A 85 10.00 8.09 1.94
N ASP A 86 10.53 9.32 2.02
CA ASP A 86 9.71 10.53 2.20
C ASP A 86 8.70 10.71 1.05
N TYR A 87 9.12 10.48 -0.21
CA TYR A 87 8.18 10.46 -1.34
C TYR A 87 7.17 9.32 -1.24
N GLY A 88 7.58 8.16 -0.71
CA GLY A 88 6.70 7.03 -0.42
C GLY A 88 5.64 7.34 0.64
N ASP A 89 5.98 8.15 1.64
CA ASP A 89 5.05 8.65 2.65
C ASP A 89 4.01 9.58 2.03
N ALA A 90 4.45 10.58 1.25
CA ALA A 90 3.58 11.50 0.54
C ALA A 90 2.63 10.77 -0.43
N ARG A 91 3.12 9.74 -1.13
CA ARG A 91 2.31 8.84 -1.95
C ARG A 91 1.23 8.17 -1.10
N THR A 92 1.62 7.55 0.01
CA THR A 92 0.71 6.79 0.88
C THR A 92 -0.40 7.69 1.43
N GLN A 93 -0.05 8.87 1.95
CA GLN A 93 -1.04 9.84 2.44
C GLN A 93 -2.01 10.28 1.33
N SER A 94 -1.49 10.48 0.11
CA SER A 94 -2.32 10.87 -1.03
C SER A 94 -3.28 9.75 -1.45
N LEU A 95 -2.83 8.49 -1.45
CA LEU A 95 -3.67 7.32 -1.72
C LEU A 95 -4.78 7.18 -0.66
N GLU A 96 -4.44 7.33 0.61
CA GLU A 96 -5.42 7.25 1.70
C GLU A 96 -6.49 8.34 1.59
N LEU A 97 -6.09 9.58 1.29
CA LEU A 97 -7.02 10.71 1.26
C LEU A 97 -7.84 10.79 -0.03
N LYS A 98 -7.19 10.68 -1.20
CA LYS A 98 -7.82 10.93 -2.51
C LYS A 98 -8.41 9.69 -3.16
N VAL A 99 -8.04 8.50 -2.70
CA VAL A 99 -8.52 7.24 -3.29
C VAL A 99 -9.38 6.50 -2.28
N VAL A 100 -8.77 6.05 -1.17
CA VAL A 100 -9.49 5.25 -0.16
C VAL A 100 -10.59 6.08 0.51
N GLY A 101 -10.26 7.31 0.92
CA GLY A 101 -11.21 8.22 1.57
C GLY A 101 -12.34 8.69 0.67
N GLU A 102 -12.16 8.70 -0.65
CA GLU A 102 -13.24 9.02 -1.59
C GLU A 102 -14.14 7.80 -1.84
N PHE A 103 -13.58 6.60 -1.97
CA PHE A 103 -14.38 5.38 -2.04
C PHE A 103 -15.19 5.14 -0.76
N SER A 104 -14.62 5.40 0.43
CA SER A 104 -15.31 5.15 1.70
C SER A 104 -16.56 6.02 1.88
N ARG A 105 -16.63 7.20 1.25
CA ARG A 105 -17.83 8.07 1.32
C ARG A 105 -19.04 7.48 0.61
N TYR A 106 -18.84 6.52 -0.29
CA TYR A 106 -19.95 5.93 -1.03
C TYR A 106 -20.88 5.08 -0.18
N GLU A 107 -20.46 4.64 1.02
CA GLU A 107 -21.37 4.03 2.00
C GLU A 107 -22.50 5.01 2.37
N ASP A 108 -22.14 6.24 2.76
CA ASP A 108 -23.10 7.28 3.14
C ASP A 108 -23.94 7.76 1.95
N VAL A 109 -23.34 7.88 0.77
CA VAL A 109 -24.05 8.26 -0.46
C VAL A 109 -25.12 7.21 -0.78
N CYS A 110 -24.75 5.93 -0.82
CA CYS A 110 -25.68 4.83 -1.12
C CYS A 110 -26.79 4.74 -0.07
N LYS A 111 -26.45 4.92 1.22
CA LYS A 111 -27.43 4.93 2.30
C LYS A 111 -28.49 6.02 2.13
N LYS A 112 -28.08 7.27 1.83
CA LYS A 112 -29.02 8.39 1.62
C LYS A 112 -29.97 8.11 0.47
N VAL A 113 -29.47 7.65 -0.68
CA VAL A 113 -30.34 7.38 -1.85
C VAL A 113 -31.28 6.19 -1.58
N LYS A 114 -30.84 5.17 -0.83
CA LYS A 114 -31.74 4.09 -0.37
C LYS A 114 -32.87 4.58 0.53
N GLU A 115 -32.59 5.53 1.43
CA GLU A 115 -33.63 6.14 2.28
C GLU A 115 -34.66 6.89 1.41
N GLU A 116 -34.22 7.65 0.41
CA GLU A 116 -35.12 8.33 -0.53
C GLU A 116 -35.99 7.35 -1.34
N ILE A 117 -35.47 6.17 -1.71
CA ILE A 117 -36.27 5.12 -2.38
C ILE A 117 -37.35 4.56 -1.45
N LYS A 118 -37.06 4.39 -0.15
CA LYS A 118 -38.04 3.88 0.81
C LYS A 118 -39.25 4.81 0.94
N ASP A 119 -39.03 6.12 0.83
CA ASP A 119 -40.12 7.12 0.87
C ASP A 119 -41.14 6.93 -0.26
N ILE A 120 -40.70 6.41 -1.41
CA ILE A 120 -41.59 6.15 -2.56
C ILE A 120 -42.47 4.94 -2.31
N PHE A 121 -41.90 3.86 -1.77
CA PHE A 121 -42.69 2.70 -1.36
C PHE A 121 -43.72 3.09 -0.30
N ALA A 122 -43.33 3.94 0.67
CA ALA A 122 -44.26 4.45 1.68
C ALA A 122 -45.38 5.33 1.08
N ALA A 123 -45.05 6.25 0.16
CA ALA A 123 -46.04 7.07 -0.54
C ALA A 123 -47.00 6.22 -1.40
N ARG A 124 -46.46 5.17 -2.02
CA ARG A 124 -47.23 4.22 -2.84
C ARG A 124 -48.19 3.39 -1.99
N ASP A 125 -47.71 2.83 -0.89
CA ASP A 125 -48.53 2.07 0.05
C ASP A 125 -49.68 2.94 0.60
N LYS A 126 -49.40 4.22 0.90
CA LYS A 126 -50.41 5.19 1.33
C LYS A 126 -51.47 5.43 0.25
N GLU A 127 -51.10 5.57 -1.03
CA GLU A 127 -52.05 5.69 -2.15
C GLU A 127 -52.94 4.44 -2.26
N VAL A 128 -52.34 3.25 -2.19
CA VAL A 128 -53.05 1.98 -2.28
C VAL A 128 -54.03 1.81 -1.11
N GLN A 129 -53.62 2.17 0.10
CA GLN A 129 -54.48 2.13 1.29
C GLN A 129 -55.68 3.07 1.17
N ARG A 130 -55.47 4.31 0.70
CA ARG A 130 -56.56 5.28 0.49
C ARG A 130 -57.52 4.83 -0.61
N LYS A 131 -57.01 4.20 -1.67
CA LYS A 131 -57.84 3.62 -2.73
C LYS A 131 -58.74 2.51 -2.20
N ARG A 132 -58.16 1.53 -1.47
CA ARG A 132 -58.93 0.46 -0.81
C ARG A 132 -59.94 0.98 0.20
N GLN A 133 -59.66 2.10 0.86
CA GLN A 133 -60.61 2.74 1.77
C GLN A 133 -61.79 3.35 1.01
N LEU A 134 -61.55 4.05 -0.09
CA LEU A 134 -62.59 4.62 -0.95
C LEU A 134 -63.51 3.51 -1.50
N ASP A 135 -62.95 2.42 -2.00
CA ASP A 135 -63.71 1.29 -2.55
C ASP A 135 -64.63 0.68 -1.47
N ARG A 136 -64.10 0.46 -0.26
CA ARG A 136 -64.89 -0.04 0.88
C ARG A 136 -66.05 0.87 1.28
N ILE A 137 -65.87 2.20 1.23
CA ILE A 137 -66.92 3.17 1.56
C ILE A 137 -68.00 3.17 0.48
N ARG A 138 -67.60 3.10 -0.80
CA ARG A 138 -68.54 3.00 -1.94
C ARG A 138 -69.39 1.74 -1.87
N ASP A 139 -68.79 0.59 -1.55
CA ASP A 139 -69.50 -0.69 -1.46
C ASP A 139 -70.47 -0.76 -0.27
N ARG A 140 -70.05 -0.24 0.89
CA ARG A 140 -70.86 -0.31 2.12
C ARG A 140 -71.98 0.73 2.17
N ASN A 141 -71.75 1.93 1.65
CA ASN A 141 -72.68 3.04 1.86
C ASN A 141 -72.81 3.96 0.63
N PRO A 142 -73.34 3.44 -0.50
CA PRO A 142 -73.34 4.14 -1.79
C PRO A 142 -74.19 5.43 -1.79
N ARG A 143 -75.10 5.61 -0.82
CA ARG A 143 -75.92 6.83 -0.69
C ARG A 143 -75.23 7.94 0.11
N ASN A 144 -74.15 7.64 0.85
CA ASN A 144 -73.43 8.64 1.64
C ASN A 144 -72.43 9.42 0.78
N ARG A 145 -72.96 10.32 -0.05
CA ARG A 145 -72.19 11.10 -1.02
C ARG A 145 -71.09 11.96 -0.35
N GLN A 146 -71.35 12.49 0.84
CA GLN A 146 -70.39 13.34 1.55
C GLN A 146 -69.14 12.55 1.99
N GLN A 147 -69.33 11.35 2.54
CA GLN A 147 -68.23 10.50 2.97
C GLN A 147 -67.40 9.98 1.77
N ILE A 148 -68.07 9.68 0.65
CA ILE A 148 -67.39 9.29 -0.60
C ILE A 148 -66.53 10.46 -1.13
N MET A 149 -67.08 11.68 -1.21
CA MET A 149 -66.32 12.86 -1.65
C MET A 149 -65.10 13.15 -0.77
N GLN A 150 -65.21 12.95 0.54
CA GLN A 150 -64.08 13.12 1.46
C GLN A 150 -62.96 12.09 1.18
N ALA A 151 -63.31 10.81 1.05
CA ALA A 151 -62.36 9.76 0.72
C ALA A 151 -61.73 9.93 -0.68
N GLU A 152 -62.48 10.42 -1.66
CA GLU A 152 -61.96 10.79 -2.98
C GLU A 152 -60.93 11.92 -2.88
N THR A 153 -61.21 12.94 -2.08
CA THR A 153 -60.28 14.06 -1.87
C THR A 153 -58.97 13.57 -1.22
N GLU A 154 -59.05 12.67 -0.24
CA GLU A 154 -57.87 12.06 0.37
C GLU A 154 -57.07 11.20 -0.62
N LEU A 155 -57.73 10.43 -1.48
CA LEU A 155 -57.08 9.66 -2.54
C LEU A 155 -56.37 10.56 -3.55
N VAL A 156 -56.99 11.67 -3.97
CA VAL A 156 -56.37 12.65 -4.87
C VAL A 156 -55.11 13.25 -4.23
N LYS A 157 -55.16 13.60 -2.94
CA LYS A 157 -53.98 14.09 -2.20
C LYS A 157 -52.85 13.06 -2.17
N ALA A 158 -53.14 11.80 -1.83
CA ALA A 158 -52.15 10.73 -1.80
C ALA A 158 -51.58 10.44 -3.20
N THR A 159 -52.40 10.52 -4.25
CA THR A 159 -51.96 10.35 -5.65
C THR A 159 -51.03 11.50 -6.07
N ALA A 160 -51.34 12.73 -5.67
CA ALA A 160 -50.49 13.89 -5.97
C ALA A 160 -49.14 13.81 -5.23
N GLU A 161 -49.14 13.35 -3.97
CA GLU A 161 -47.92 13.08 -3.19
C GLU A 161 -47.04 12.02 -3.87
N LEU A 162 -47.63 10.90 -4.30
CA LEU A 162 -46.93 9.86 -5.04
C LEU A 162 -46.30 10.40 -6.34
N SER A 163 -47.06 11.14 -7.15
CA SER A 163 -46.54 11.73 -8.39
C SER A 163 -45.36 12.67 -8.14
N LYS A 164 -45.39 13.43 -7.03
CA LYS A 164 -44.28 14.30 -6.63
C LYS A 164 -43.04 13.49 -6.25
N THR A 165 -43.19 12.40 -5.50
CA THR A 165 -42.06 11.55 -5.11
C THR A 165 -41.46 10.80 -6.29
N VAL A 166 -42.28 10.39 -7.28
CA VAL A 166 -41.78 9.79 -8.53
C VAL A 166 -40.92 10.78 -9.30
N HIS A 167 -41.38 12.02 -9.51
CA HIS A 167 -40.57 12.98 -10.25
C HIS A 167 -39.24 13.30 -9.55
N ASN A 168 -39.25 13.35 -8.21
CA ASN A 168 -38.04 13.55 -7.43
C ASN A 168 -37.04 12.39 -7.63
N ILE A 169 -37.49 11.13 -7.71
CA ILE A 169 -36.56 10.01 -7.90
C ILE A 169 -35.90 10.00 -9.29
N GLU A 170 -36.62 10.39 -10.35
CA GLU A 170 -36.04 10.46 -11.70
C GLU A 170 -34.84 11.42 -11.72
N GLU A 171 -34.99 12.59 -11.08
CA GLU A 171 -33.92 13.59 -10.95
C GLU A 171 -32.78 13.08 -10.06
N LYS A 172 -33.10 12.44 -8.93
CA LYS A 172 -32.11 11.90 -7.99
C LYS A 172 -31.33 10.73 -8.57
N ALA A 173 -32.00 9.82 -9.28
CA ALA A 173 -31.38 8.72 -10.01
C ALA A 173 -30.36 9.24 -11.04
N THR A 174 -30.75 10.25 -11.82
CA THR A 174 -29.87 10.89 -12.80
C THR A 174 -28.68 11.56 -12.12
N THR A 175 -28.91 12.23 -10.99
CA THR A 175 -27.86 12.91 -10.22
C THR A 175 -26.88 11.90 -9.61
N PHE A 176 -27.39 10.83 -9.00
CA PHE A 176 -26.58 9.75 -8.43
C PHE A 176 -25.72 9.08 -9.50
N GLU A 177 -26.30 8.72 -10.64
CA GLU A 177 -25.55 8.07 -11.73
C GLU A 177 -24.47 9.01 -12.30
N ARG A 178 -24.79 10.30 -12.47
CA ARG A 178 -23.83 11.32 -12.91
C ARG A 178 -22.68 11.48 -11.91
N GLN A 179 -23.01 11.61 -10.63
CA GLN A 179 -22.02 11.75 -9.56
C GLN A 179 -21.10 10.54 -9.53
N LYS A 180 -21.66 9.32 -9.54
CA LYS A 180 -20.89 8.08 -9.58
C LYS A 180 -19.93 8.02 -10.76
N LEU A 181 -20.40 8.32 -11.98
CA LEU A 181 -19.54 8.29 -13.17
C LEU A 181 -18.39 9.30 -13.07
N HIS A 182 -18.68 10.50 -12.59
CA HIS A 182 -17.69 11.54 -12.41
C HIS A 182 -16.64 11.16 -11.34
N ASP A 183 -17.10 10.72 -10.18
CA ASP A 183 -16.24 10.45 -9.04
C ASP A 183 -15.35 9.23 -9.29
N LEU A 184 -15.90 8.14 -9.85
CA LEU A 184 -15.08 6.97 -10.22
C LEU A 184 -13.96 7.36 -11.19
N LYS A 185 -14.29 8.17 -12.20
CA LYS A 185 -13.29 8.70 -13.13
C LYS A 185 -12.24 9.54 -12.40
N SER A 186 -12.67 10.45 -11.51
CA SER A 186 -11.76 11.31 -10.76
C SER A 186 -10.83 10.50 -9.87
N ILE A 187 -11.37 9.58 -9.08
CA ILE A 187 -10.61 8.73 -8.14
C ILE A 187 -9.56 7.91 -8.88
N LEU A 188 -9.93 7.30 -10.01
CA LEU A 188 -8.99 6.50 -10.81
C LEU A 188 -7.90 7.37 -11.45
N LEU A 189 -8.23 8.58 -11.91
CA LEU A 189 -7.25 9.52 -12.43
C LEU A 189 -6.31 10.03 -11.33
N ASP A 190 -6.83 10.28 -10.13
CA ASP A 190 -6.03 10.65 -8.96
C ASP A 190 -5.06 9.52 -8.60
N PHE A 191 -5.52 8.27 -8.54
CA PHE A 191 -4.67 7.10 -8.32
C PHE A 191 -3.51 7.03 -9.32
N ILE A 192 -3.83 7.10 -10.63
CA ILE A 192 -2.81 7.04 -11.69
C ILE A 192 -1.83 8.20 -11.56
N SER A 193 -2.31 9.41 -11.29
CA SER A 193 -1.45 10.60 -11.17
C SER A 193 -0.52 10.51 -9.97
N ILE A 194 -1.00 9.97 -8.84
CA ILE A 194 -0.21 9.74 -7.63
C ILE A 194 0.91 8.72 -7.91
N GLU A 195 0.59 7.56 -8.48
CA GLU A 195 1.61 6.54 -8.79
C GLU A 195 2.60 7.03 -9.85
N MET A 196 2.13 7.69 -10.91
CA MET A 196 3.01 8.29 -11.92
C MET A 196 3.98 9.31 -11.28
N GLY A 197 3.49 10.17 -10.40
CA GLY A 197 4.29 11.16 -9.70
C GLY A 197 5.35 10.52 -8.81
N TYR A 198 4.97 9.50 -8.04
CA TYR A 198 5.91 8.75 -7.21
C TYR A 198 6.95 8.02 -8.05
N HIS A 199 6.55 7.28 -9.09
CA HIS A 199 7.49 6.53 -9.92
C HIS A 199 8.48 7.42 -10.66
N ALA A 200 8.06 8.62 -11.10
CA ALA A 200 8.97 9.59 -11.69
C ALA A 200 10.03 10.05 -10.68
N ARG A 201 9.64 10.35 -9.44
CA ARG A 201 10.58 10.71 -8.37
C ARG A 201 11.47 9.55 -7.96
N ALA A 202 10.92 8.35 -7.89
CA ALA A 202 11.67 7.14 -7.59
C ALA A 202 12.76 6.90 -8.62
N LEU A 203 12.45 7.02 -9.91
CA LEU A 203 13.44 6.88 -10.97
C LEU A 203 14.54 7.94 -10.86
N GLU A 204 14.17 9.19 -10.57
CA GLU A 204 15.11 10.28 -10.37
C GLU A 204 16.10 9.98 -9.22
N GLU A 205 15.58 9.64 -8.04
CA GLU A 205 16.41 9.36 -6.85
C GLU A 205 17.24 8.08 -7.00
N MET A 206 16.67 7.02 -7.58
CA MET A 206 17.43 5.78 -7.82
C MET A 206 18.55 5.97 -8.83
N THR A 207 18.36 6.84 -9.84
CA THR A 207 19.42 7.15 -10.81
C THR A 207 20.55 7.94 -10.14
N LYS A 208 20.24 8.88 -9.24
CA LYS A 208 21.24 9.59 -8.42
C LYS A 208 22.00 8.61 -7.54
N ALA A 209 21.30 7.77 -6.79
CA ALA A 209 21.89 6.74 -5.94
C ALA A 209 22.83 5.81 -6.72
N TYR A 210 22.41 5.37 -7.91
CA TYR A 210 23.23 4.54 -8.79
C TYR A 210 24.56 5.24 -9.12
N SER A 211 24.52 6.49 -9.56
CA SER A 211 25.74 7.23 -9.93
C SER A 211 26.70 7.45 -8.74
N LEU A 212 26.16 7.59 -7.53
CA LEU A 212 26.95 7.79 -6.31
C LEU A 212 27.62 6.50 -5.85
N VAL A 213 26.92 5.37 -5.97
CA VAL A 213 27.47 4.05 -5.67
C VAL A 213 28.48 3.61 -6.73
N ASP A 214 28.22 3.88 -8.01
CA ASP A 214 29.15 3.59 -9.12
C ASP A 214 30.46 4.39 -9.03
N ALA A 215 30.43 5.53 -8.33
CA ALA A 215 31.60 6.37 -8.09
C ALA A 215 32.49 5.90 -6.91
N ILE A 216 32.15 4.79 -6.24
CA ILE A 216 32.99 4.21 -5.19
C ILE A 216 34.32 3.73 -5.80
N ASP A 217 35.43 4.21 -5.25
CA ASP A 217 36.79 3.88 -5.69
C ASP A 217 37.36 2.74 -4.84
N GLU A 218 37.17 1.52 -5.35
CA GLU A 218 37.62 0.29 -4.72
C GLU A 218 39.15 0.22 -4.56
N GLU A 219 39.91 0.79 -5.51
CA GLU A 219 41.38 0.73 -5.48
C GLU A 219 41.92 1.68 -4.41
N SER A 220 41.40 2.90 -4.34
CA SER A 220 41.74 3.87 -3.29
C SER A 220 41.41 3.31 -1.89
N ASP A 221 40.26 2.66 -1.74
CA ASP A 221 39.88 2.03 -0.47
C ASP A 221 40.80 0.85 -0.09
N LEU A 222 41.25 0.06 -1.08
CA LEU A 222 42.23 -1.00 -0.84
C LEU A 222 43.60 -0.44 -0.43
N GLU A 223 44.04 0.68 -1.01
CA GLU A 223 45.27 1.37 -0.60
C GLU A 223 45.16 1.91 0.84
N ASP A 224 44.02 2.48 1.21
CA ASP A 224 43.70 2.93 2.56
C ASP A 224 43.76 1.76 3.57
N PHE A 225 43.17 0.62 3.20
CA PHE A 225 43.23 -0.61 4.01
C PHE A 225 44.66 -1.13 4.19
N GLN A 226 45.44 -1.22 3.10
CA GLN A 226 46.83 -1.67 3.17
C GLN A 226 47.68 -0.74 4.05
N SER A 227 47.45 0.56 3.94
CA SER A 227 48.11 1.58 4.75
C SER A 227 47.76 1.46 6.23
N ALA A 228 46.49 1.26 6.57
CA ALA A 228 46.03 1.03 7.94
C ALA A 228 46.65 -0.25 8.54
N ARG A 229 46.66 -1.35 7.78
CA ARG A 229 47.28 -2.62 8.18
C ARG A 229 48.79 -2.48 8.40
N GLY A 230 49.49 -1.76 7.51
CA GLY A 230 50.92 -1.52 7.64
C GLY A 230 51.29 -0.73 8.90
N LYS A 231 50.48 0.27 9.27
CA LYS A 231 50.65 1.01 10.53
C LYS A 231 50.46 0.10 11.75
N LEU A 232 49.44 -0.76 11.75
CA LEU A 232 49.19 -1.71 12.83
C LEU A 232 50.31 -2.74 12.98
N ASP A 233 50.83 -3.28 11.88
CA ASP A 233 51.98 -4.20 11.90
C ASP A 233 53.24 -3.52 12.45
N LEU A 234 53.47 -2.25 12.10
CA LEU A 234 54.58 -1.48 12.63
C LEU A 234 54.46 -1.24 14.14
N GLU A 235 53.27 -0.87 14.63
CA GLU A 235 52.99 -0.71 16.07
C GLU A 235 53.12 -2.03 16.83
N PHE A 236 52.62 -3.14 16.26
CA PHE A 236 52.78 -4.47 16.83
C PHE A 236 54.26 -4.86 16.94
N LYS A 237 55.05 -4.65 15.88
CA LYS A 237 56.51 -4.89 15.89
C LYS A 237 57.25 -3.99 16.88
N LYS A 238 56.82 -2.74 17.09
CA LYS A 238 57.37 -1.86 18.14
C LYS A 238 57.04 -2.39 19.54
N SER A 239 55.83 -2.89 19.77
CA SER A 239 55.40 -3.45 21.06
C SER A 239 56.14 -4.74 21.43
N LEU A 240 56.49 -5.56 20.42
CA LEU A 240 57.34 -6.76 20.62
C LEU A 240 58.81 -6.44 20.93
N ARG A 241 59.30 -5.24 20.59
CA ARG A 241 60.62 -4.79 21.01
C ARG A 241 60.54 -4.39 22.48
N LEU A 242 60.93 -5.31 23.36
CA LEU A 242 61.16 -5.05 24.80
C LEU A 242 61.95 -3.74 24.96
N PRO A 243 61.64 -2.86 25.93
CA PRO A 243 62.54 -1.77 26.29
C PRO A 243 63.86 -2.40 26.71
N GLY A 244 64.84 -2.34 25.81
CA GLY A 244 66.18 -2.82 26.08
C GLY A 244 66.70 -2.11 27.31
N THR A 245 66.89 -2.88 28.38
CA THR A 245 67.76 -2.58 29.51
C THR A 245 68.92 -1.72 29.05
N ILE A 246 69.03 -0.54 29.67
CA ILE A 246 70.10 0.43 29.52
C ILE A 246 71.44 -0.30 29.35
N HIS A 247 71.98 -0.22 28.14
CA HIS A 247 73.31 -0.70 27.82
C HIS A 247 74.32 0.26 28.47
N ARG A 248 74.75 -0.03 29.70
CA ARG A 248 75.98 0.54 30.26
C ARG A 248 77.14 -0.35 29.82
N HIS A 249 78.07 0.26 29.09
CA HIS A 249 79.31 -0.33 28.65
C HIS A 249 80.13 -0.93 29.82
N SER A 250 80.49 -2.21 29.72
CA SER A 250 81.78 -2.74 30.17
C SER A 250 82.04 -4.10 29.53
N PRO A 251 83.24 -4.36 28.98
CA PRO A 251 83.56 -5.64 28.38
C PRO A 251 84.19 -6.55 29.44
N SER A 252 83.66 -7.77 29.63
CA SER A 252 84.50 -8.90 30.05
C SER A 252 83.77 -10.25 29.95
N SER A 253 84.56 -11.19 29.43
CA SER A 253 84.54 -12.64 29.63
C SER A 253 83.30 -13.45 29.21
N LEU A 254 83.47 -14.14 28.07
CA LEU A 254 83.48 -15.60 27.98
C LEU A 254 82.69 -16.33 29.07
N PHE A 255 81.50 -16.84 28.75
CA PHE A 255 81.11 -18.19 29.15
C PHE A 255 80.20 -18.81 28.09
N ARG A 256 80.54 -20.05 27.75
CA ARG A 256 80.00 -20.90 26.70
C ARG A 256 79.35 -22.09 27.39
N SER A 257 78.07 -22.34 27.15
CA SER A 257 77.37 -23.65 27.22
C SER A 257 75.86 -23.37 27.07
N SER A 258 75.18 -23.74 25.98
CA SER A 258 74.81 -25.06 25.47
C SER A 258 73.61 -25.69 26.19
N GLN A 259 72.53 -25.86 25.40
CA GLN A 259 71.42 -26.82 25.55
C GLN A 259 70.37 -26.44 26.63
N SER A 260 69.06 -26.67 26.48
CA SER A 260 68.36 -27.69 25.70
C SER A 260 66.95 -27.25 25.28
N LEU A 261 66.53 -27.71 24.09
CA LEU A 261 65.13 -27.90 23.73
C LEU A 261 64.56 -29.04 24.59
N GLY A 262 63.41 -28.82 25.22
CA GLY A 262 62.74 -29.84 26.03
C GLY A 262 61.28 -29.48 26.26
N ALA A 263 60.43 -29.91 25.34
CA ALA A 263 58.99 -29.90 25.49
C ALA A 263 58.56 -30.76 26.69
N ILE A 264 57.62 -30.26 27.50
CA ILE A 264 56.77 -31.11 28.34
C ILE A 264 55.34 -30.58 28.26
N PHE A 265 54.53 -31.27 27.48
CA PHE A 265 53.08 -31.31 27.67
C PHE A 265 52.74 -32.33 28.78
N SER A 266 51.59 -32.08 29.39
CA SER A 266 50.66 -33.03 30.01
C SER A 266 50.73 -33.27 31.52
N ASN A 267 49.70 -32.69 32.17
CA ASN A 267 48.66 -33.41 32.91
C ASN A 267 48.95 -33.82 34.37
N SER A 268 48.25 -33.17 35.33
CA SER A 268 47.39 -33.89 36.28
C SER A 268 46.55 -32.93 37.15
N GLN A 269 45.24 -33.11 37.02
CA GLN A 269 44.14 -32.95 37.98
C GLN A 269 44.45 -32.45 39.43
N ASN A 270 43.70 -31.45 39.92
CA ASN A 270 42.39 -31.59 40.60
C ASN A 270 42.10 -30.50 41.65
N LYS A 271 40.85 -29.98 41.60
CA LYS A 271 40.01 -29.43 42.71
C LYS A 271 40.50 -28.16 43.44
N SER A 272 39.68 -27.23 43.92
CA SER A 272 38.25 -26.88 43.84
C SER A 272 38.09 -25.72 44.84
N SER A 273 37.59 -24.55 44.43
CA SER A 273 36.84 -23.69 45.35
C SER A 273 35.96 -22.69 44.60
N ARG A 274 34.67 -22.79 44.91
CA ARG A 274 33.52 -22.00 44.47
C ARG A 274 33.68 -20.50 44.73
N SER A 275 33.23 -19.70 43.79
CA SER A 275 32.35 -18.54 44.05
C SER A 275 31.46 -18.28 42.84
N ARG A 276 30.21 -17.92 43.13
CA ARG A 276 29.01 -18.07 42.31
C ARG A 276 28.28 -16.72 42.32
N GLU A 277 28.07 -16.13 41.15
CA GLU A 277 27.07 -15.06 40.88
C GLU A 277 26.82 -15.12 39.35
N LYS A 278 25.78 -15.78 38.84
CA LYS A 278 24.34 -15.42 38.69
C LYS A 278 24.06 -14.20 37.79
N LEU A 279 23.55 -14.49 36.58
CA LEU A 279 22.35 -13.94 35.90
C LEU A 279 22.33 -14.58 34.47
N ASN A 280 21.54 -15.64 34.21
CA ASN A 280 20.18 -15.65 33.62
C ASN A 280 20.05 -14.81 32.33
N LYS A 281 19.35 -15.17 31.25
CA LYS A 281 18.60 -16.34 30.75
C LYS A 281 17.94 -15.83 29.44
N SER A 282 18.05 -16.50 28.29
CA SER A 282 17.00 -16.69 27.26
C SER A 282 17.58 -17.15 25.91
N GLU A 283 17.48 -18.45 25.68
CA GLU A 283 17.14 -18.99 24.36
C GLU A 283 15.67 -18.64 24.10
N GLU A 284 15.39 -17.97 22.99
CA GLU A 284 14.09 -17.94 22.29
C GLU A 284 14.25 -16.97 21.11
N ASN A 285 14.39 -17.48 19.87
CA ASN A 285 14.03 -16.76 18.63
C ASN A 285 14.27 -17.61 17.36
N LEU A 286 13.64 -18.78 17.27
CA LEU A 286 13.52 -19.50 15.98
C LEU A 286 12.07 -19.87 15.59
N ASP A 287 11.06 -19.49 16.39
CA ASP A 287 9.65 -19.79 16.11
C ASP A 287 8.81 -18.59 15.60
N SER A 288 9.42 -17.41 15.45
CA SER A 288 8.71 -16.18 15.05
C SER A 288 8.54 -16.01 13.53
N ILE A 289 9.27 -16.79 12.72
CA ILE A 289 9.28 -16.65 11.24
C ILE A 289 8.27 -17.59 10.57
N ARG A 290 7.87 -18.68 11.24
CA ARG A 290 6.94 -19.66 10.65
C ARG A 290 5.47 -19.23 10.71
N ARG A 291 5.13 -18.26 11.57
CA ARG A 291 3.75 -17.80 11.77
C ARG A 291 3.31 -16.68 10.81
N SER A 292 4.25 -16.03 10.12
CA SER A 292 3.95 -14.90 9.21
C SER A 292 3.66 -15.31 7.77
N ILE A 293 3.86 -16.59 7.42
CA ILE A 293 3.73 -17.13 6.05
C ILE A 293 2.52 -18.08 5.91
N SER A 294 1.91 -18.52 7.01
CA SER A 294 0.86 -19.53 7.00
C SER A 294 -0.58 -18.99 6.92
N GLU A 295 -0.80 -17.68 6.89
CA GLU A 295 -2.15 -17.08 6.90
C GLU A 295 -2.57 -16.47 5.55
N THR A 296 -1.88 -16.80 4.45
CA THR A 296 -2.21 -16.26 3.11
C THR A 296 -2.47 -17.31 2.02
N GLU A 297 -2.56 -18.59 2.35
CA GLU A 297 -2.83 -19.65 1.35
C GLU A 297 -3.94 -20.62 1.77
N GLU A 298 -5.10 -20.13 2.22
CA GLU A 298 -6.31 -20.96 2.29
C GLU A 298 -7.57 -20.11 2.01
N ASP A 299 -7.76 -19.67 0.76
CA ASP A 299 -9.11 -19.51 0.18
C ASP A 299 -9.05 -19.21 -1.33
N ALA A 300 -9.06 -20.26 -2.15
CA ALA A 300 -9.58 -20.25 -3.53
C ALA A 300 -9.53 -21.67 -4.11
N SER A 301 -10.38 -22.57 -3.61
CA SER A 301 -10.70 -23.82 -4.30
C SER A 301 -11.74 -23.59 -5.39
N GLN A 302 -11.36 -23.94 -6.62
CA GLN A 302 -12.17 -24.60 -7.66
C GLN A 302 -13.39 -23.89 -8.25
N SER A 303 -13.27 -23.50 -9.52
CA SER A 303 -14.29 -23.82 -10.53
C SER A 303 -13.74 -23.78 -11.97
N GLU A 304 -13.77 -24.97 -12.56
CA GLU A 304 -14.11 -25.31 -13.96
C GLU A 304 -13.15 -24.98 -15.12
N GLU A 305 -12.56 -26.07 -15.62
CA GLU A 305 -12.15 -26.26 -17.00
C GLU A 305 -13.28 -25.88 -17.97
N HIS A 306 -12.98 -24.97 -18.89
CA HIS A 306 -13.72 -24.91 -20.15
C HIS A 306 -12.74 -24.89 -21.32
N SER A 307 -12.70 -26.02 -22.01
CA SER A 307 -12.15 -26.19 -23.34
C SER A 307 -12.92 -25.35 -24.37
N ILE A 308 -12.23 -24.49 -25.10
CA ILE A 308 -12.68 -24.05 -26.43
C ILE A 308 -11.52 -24.25 -27.39
N ASP A 309 -11.75 -25.19 -28.30
CA ASP A 309 -10.99 -25.47 -29.50
C ASP A 309 -11.61 -24.66 -30.64
N SER A 310 -10.80 -23.95 -31.43
CA SER A 310 -10.99 -23.70 -32.88
C SER A 310 -10.04 -22.61 -33.42
N ASP A 311 -9.06 -23.07 -34.18
CA ASP A 311 -8.70 -22.66 -35.56
C ASP A 311 -8.36 -21.19 -35.90
N ASP A 312 -7.06 -21.00 -36.11
CA ASP A 312 -6.40 -20.83 -37.42
C ASP A 312 -6.15 -19.44 -38.06
N GLU A 313 -4.93 -19.36 -38.58
CA GLU A 313 -4.32 -18.54 -39.63
C GLU A 313 -4.04 -17.02 -39.48
N SER A 314 -2.73 -16.75 -39.32
CA SER A 314 -1.85 -16.10 -40.33
C SER A 314 -1.29 -14.69 -40.07
N ASN A 315 0.06 -14.65 -40.11
CA ASN A 315 0.99 -13.64 -40.65
C ASN A 315 0.83 -12.14 -40.29
N ASP A 316 1.87 -11.52 -39.69
CA ASP A 316 3.09 -11.08 -40.41
C ASP A 316 3.88 -10.01 -39.64
N ASN A 317 5.21 -10.14 -39.73
CA ASN A 317 6.24 -9.10 -39.68
C ASN A 317 6.39 -8.14 -38.47
N ILE A 318 7.38 -8.51 -37.66
CA ILE A 318 8.31 -7.63 -36.95
C ILE A 318 8.92 -6.60 -37.93
N LYS A 319 8.81 -5.31 -37.62
CA LYS A 319 9.83 -4.28 -37.92
C LYS A 319 9.57 -3.00 -37.13
N SER A 320 10.48 -2.72 -36.20
CA SER A 320 10.68 -1.37 -35.61
C SER A 320 11.03 -0.35 -36.70
N PRO A 321 10.92 0.95 -36.41
CA PRO A 321 12.00 1.82 -36.85
C PRO A 321 12.51 2.81 -35.81
N VAL A 322 13.80 3.08 -36.04
CA VAL A 322 14.75 3.95 -35.37
C VAL A 322 14.50 5.44 -35.69
N VAL A 323 14.74 6.27 -34.67
CA VAL A 323 15.27 7.65 -34.63
C VAL A 323 15.49 8.37 -35.96
N VAL A 324 14.93 9.58 -36.09
CA VAL A 324 15.43 10.63 -37.01
C VAL A 324 15.60 11.95 -36.26
N ARG A 325 16.86 12.38 -36.10
CA ARG A 325 17.25 13.77 -35.84
C ARG A 325 16.95 14.63 -37.06
N ARG A 326 16.43 15.85 -36.88
CA ARG A 326 16.67 16.94 -37.83
C ARG A 326 16.94 18.27 -37.12
N SER A 327 18.06 18.86 -37.54
CA SER A 327 18.62 20.14 -37.15
C SER A 327 17.86 21.33 -37.74
N ALA A 328 18.06 22.48 -37.09
CA ALA A 328 17.58 23.80 -37.46
C ALA A 328 17.99 24.31 -38.86
N LYS A 329 17.12 25.13 -39.46
CA LYS A 329 17.52 26.32 -40.26
C LYS A 329 16.37 27.32 -40.44
N LYS A 330 16.65 28.56 -40.03
CA LYS A 330 16.19 29.89 -40.50
C LYS A 330 14.81 30.02 -41.19
N MET A 331 13.97 30.90 -40.62
CA MET A 331 13.57 32.16 -41.28
C MET A 331 13.72 33.30 -40.29
#